data_AF-A0A7S1Z2I8-F1
#
_entry.id   AF-A0A7S1Z2I8-F1
#
_cell.length_a   1.000
_cell.length_b   1.000
_cell.length_c   1.000
_cell.angle_alpha   90.00
_cell.angle_beta   90.00
_cell.angle_gamma   90.00
#
_symmetry.space_group_name_H-M   'P 1'
#
loop_
_entity.id
_entity.type
_entity.pdbx_description
1 polymer ?
#
loop_
_entity_poly.entity_id
_entity_poly.type
_entity_poly.pdbx_seq_one_letter_code
_entity_poly.pdbx_strand_id
1 'polypeptide(L)'
;WGEGMEDASSAFLLRDYDEVIDQRFNAKMLSDSASYVTKRASVQLLSTVLLTRSNYAVMMKYISSRRNLITVMFLLRDPSPHITLDAFHVFKVFVANPDKPPEVVKILVDNKEKLVRYLDGLHRDREVGDEQFRDEKALVIATLEGLEL
;
A
#
# COMPACT_ATOMS: atom_id res chain seq x y z
N TRP A 1 12.14 -27.31 -2.14
CA TRP A 1 12.25 -26.68 -0.81
C TRP A 1 11.67 -25.26 -0.76
N GLY A 2 11.73 -24.45 -1.83
CA GLY A 2 11.16 -23.09 -1.85
C GLY A 2 9.64 -23.00 -1.86
N GLU A 3 8.96 -23.69 -2.80
CA GLU A 3 7.50 -23.58 -2.97
C GLU A 3 6.70 -23.99 -1.72
N GLY A 4 7.04 -25.12 -1.08
CA GLY A 4 6.33 -25.56 0.12
C GLY A 4 6.47 -24.64 1.34
N MET A 5 7.53 -23.83 1.40
CA MET A 5 7.72 -22.86 2.48
C MET A 5 6.93 -21.57 2.24
N GLU A 6 6.83 -21.15 0.97
CA GLU A 6 6.01 -20.01 0.56
C GLU A 6 4.52 -20.29 0.75
N ASP A 7 4.06 -21.49 0.40
CA ASP A 7 2.68 -21.91 0.61
C ASP A 7 2.32 -21.97 2.10
N ALA A 8 3.23 -22.48 2.94
CA ALA A 8 3.05 -22.50 4.39
C ALA A 8 2.98 -21.09 4.99
N SER A 9 3.81 -20.16 4.49
CA SER A 9 3.79 -18.75 4.89
C SER A 9 2.47 -18.07 4.51
N SER A 10 2.02 -18.25 3.27
CA SER A 10 0.75 -17.70 2.78
C SER A 10 -0.45 -18.23 3.59
N ALA A 11 -0.48 -19.54 3.86
CA ALA A 11 -1.52 -20.16 4.68
C ALA A 11 -1.53 -19.62 6.12
N PHE A 12 -0.36 -19.44 6.73
CA PHE A 12 -0.22 -18.83 8.05
C PHE A 12 -0.75 -17.39 8.07
N LEU A 13 -0.32 -16.56 7.12
CA LEU A 13 -0.71 -15.16 7.03
C LEU A 13 -2.22 -14.98 6.78
N LEU A 14 -2.85 -15.88 6.05
CA LEU A 14 -4.31 -15.87 5.87
C LEU A 14 -5.06 -16.26 7.13
N ARG A 15 -4.63 -17.34 7.79
CA ARG A 15 -5.27 -17.85 9.00
C ARG A 15 -5.21 -16.83 10.12
N ASP A 16 -4.05 -16.24 10.33
CA ASP A 16 -3.77 -15.34 11.47
C ASP A 16 -3.75 -13.86 11.03
N TYR A 17 -4.39 -13.54 9.90
CA TYR A 17 -4.33 -12.24 9.24
C TYR A 17 -4.63 -11.08 10.19
N ASP A 18 -5.74 -11.17 10.93
CA ASP A 18 -6.21 -10.05 11.75
C ASP A 18 -5.23 -9.77 12.90
N GLU A 19 -4.63 -10.82 13.48
CA GLU A 19 -3.61 -10.66 14.53
C GLU A 19 -2.31 -10.12 13.96
N VAL A 20 -1.82 -10.71 12.87
CA VAL A 20 -0.52 -10.37 12.30
C VAL A 20 -0.58 -9.01 11.61
N ILE A 21 -1.44 -8.87 10.61
CA ILE A 21 -1.48 -7.68 9.75
C ILE A 21 -2.15 -6.52 10.47
N ASP A 22 -3.36 -6.72 10.98
CA ASP A 22 -4.16 -5.60 11.47
C ASP A 22 -3.76 -5.15 12.89
N GLN A 23 -3.51 -6.09 13.81
CA GLN A 23 -3.18 -5.76 15.19
C GLN A 23 -1.69 -5.50 15.43
N ARG A 24 -0.78 -6.10 14.63
CA ARG A 24 0.67 -5.90 14.80
C ARG A 24 1.25 -4.97 13.74
N PHE A 25 1.19 -5.32 12.46
CA PHE A 25 1.82 -4.49 11.41
C PHE A 25 1.20 -3.09 11.33
N ASN A 26 -0.11 -3.01 11.09
CA ASN A 26 -0.81 -1.73 10.95
C ASN A 26 -0.67 -0.88 12.21
N ALA A 27 -0.82 -1.48 13.40
CA ALA A 27 -0.65 -0.78 14.66
C ALA A 27 0.78 -0.22 14.83
N LYS A 28 1.83 -0.99 14.48
CA LYS A 28 3.22 -0.51 14.57
C LYS A 28 3.53 0.58 13.58
N MET A 29 3.00 0.50 12.36
CA MET A 29 3.20 1.54 11.34
C MET A 29 2.57 2.88 11.73
N LEU A 30 1.45 2.84 12.45
CA LEU A 30 0.71 4.03 12.92
C LEU A 30 1.12 4.49 14.33
N SER A 31 2.03 3.78 15.00
CA SER A 31 2.40 4.07 16.39
C SER A 31 3.30 5.30 16.49
N ASP A 32 2.86 6.34 17.19
CA ASP A 32 3.66 7.55 17.46
C ASP A 32 4.94 7.27 18.25
N SER A 33 4.94 6.20 19.05
CA SER A 33 6.10 5.76 19.84
C SER A 33 7.05 4.83 19.08
N ALA A 34 6.73 4.42 17.85
CA ALA A 34 7.61 3.56 17.08
C ALA A 34 8.79 4.37 16.51
N SER A 35 10.01 3.83 16.64
CA SER A 35 11.18 4.45 16.01
C SER A 35 11.05 4.44 14.48
N TYR A 36 11.71 5.41 13.82
CA TYR A 36 11.78 5.45 12.36
C TYR A 36 12.18 4.10 11.75
N VAL A 37 13.20 3.44 12.31
CA VAL A 37 13.68 2.13 11.83
C VAL A 37 12.58 1.08 11.90
N THR A 38 11.84 1.04 13.01
CA THR A 38 10.73 0.08 13.20
C THR A 38 9.61 0.35 12.20
N LYS A 39 9.23 1.62 12.03
CA LYS A 39 8.17 2.01 11.09
C LYS A 39 8.57 1.64 9.67
N ARG A 40 9.76 2.03 9.22
CA ARG A 40 10.28 1.72 7.88
C ARG A 40 10.34 0.22 7.63
N ALA A 41 10.92 -0.55 8.55
CA ALA A 41 11.00 -2.00 8.41
C ALA A 41 9.60 -2.65 8.33
N SER A 42 8.63 -2.14 9.08
CA SER A 42 7.26 -2.65 9.05
C SER A 42 6.57 -2.41 7.71
N VAL A 43 6.70 -1.19 7.14
CA VAL A 43 6.11 -0.84 5.84
C VAL A 43 6.79 -1.62 4.71
N GLN A 44 8.12 -1.69 4.73
CA GLN A 44 8.88 -2.43 3.72
C GLN A 44 8.53 -3.92 3.74
N LEU A 45 8.44 -4.53 4.93
CA LEU A 45 8.08 -5.94 5.07
C LEU A 45 6.64 -6.20 4.61
N LEU A 46 5.69 -5.32 4.94
CA LEU A 46 4.32 -5.41 4.43
C LEU A 46 4.30 -5.34 2.90
N SER A 47 5.00 -4.37 2.29
CA SER A 47 5.10 -4.25 0.83
C SER A 47 5.62 -5.53 0.19
N THR A 48 6.72 -6.08 0.72
CA THR A 48 7.26 -7.36 0.25
C THR A 48 6.25 -8.50 0.37
N VAL A 49 5.56 -8.63 1.52
CA VAL A 49 4.54 -9.67 1.73
C VAL A 49 3.41 -9.55 0.70
N LEU A 50 2.87 -8.35 0.49
CA LEU A 50 1.75 -8.12 -0.42
C LEU A 50 2.14 -8.31 -1.89
N LEU A 51 3.36 -7.99 -2.27
CA LEU A 51 3.84 -8.12 -3.66
C LEU A 51 4.40 -9.51 -3.98
N THR A 52 4.50 -10.40 -2.98
CA THR A 52 4.94 -11.79 -3.18
C THR A 52 3.81 -12.60 -3.82
N ARG A 53 4.10 -13.26 -4.95
CA ARG A 53 3.11 -14.00 -5.76
C ARG A 53 2.32 -15.05 -4.98
N SER A 54 2.98 -15.82 -4.12
CA SER A 54 2.35 -16.85 -3.28
C SER A 54 1.37 -16.27 -2.24
N ASN A 55 1.47 -14.98 -1.92
CA ASN A 55 0.61 -14.27 -0.98
C ASN A 55 -0.57 -13.54 -1.67
N TYR A 56 -0.92 -13.88 -2.92
CA TYR A 56 -1.99 -13.22 -3.66
C TYR A 56 -3.30 -13.09 -2.86
N ALA A 57 -3.72 -14.13 -2.16
CA ALA A 57 -4.94 -14.08 -1.34
C ALA A 57 -4.82 -13.11 -0.14
N VAL A 58 -3.65 -13.02 0.49
CA VAL A 58 -3.37 -12.04 1.55
C VAL A 58 -3.41 -10.62 0.98
N MET A 59 -2.81 -10.42 -0.19
CA MET A 59 -2.83 -9.15 -0.91
C MET A 59 -4.25 -8.72 -1.23
N MET A 60 -5.06 -9.60 -1.82
CA MET A 60 -6.46 -9.31 -2.15
C MET A 60 -7.28 -8.96 -0.89
N LYS A 61 -7.08 -9.68 0.22
CA LYS A 61 -7.73 -9.33 1.51
C LYS A 61 -7.29 -7.95 2.00
N TYR A 62 -6.01 -7.59 1.86
CA TYR A 62 -5.48 -6.29 2.29
C TYR A 62 -6.03 -5.12 1.48
N ILE A 63 -5.98 -5.22 0.15
CA ILE A 63 -6.36 -4.12 -0.74
C ILE A 63 -7.88 -3.93 -0.87
N SER A 64 -8.66 -4.87 -0.33
CA SER A 64 -10.11 -4.78 -0.22
C SER A 64 -10.56 -4.11 1.09
N SER A 65 -9.64 -3.77 2.00
CA SER A 65 -10.00 -3.18 3.29
C SER A 65 -9.92 -1.66 3.26
N ARG A 66 -11.07 -1.01 3.50
CA ARG A 66 -11.17 0.44 3.75
C ARG A 66 -10.20 0.92 4.84
N ARG A 67 -10.08 0.18 5.94
CA ARG A 67 -9.18 0.55 7.05
C ARG A 67 -7.73 0.55 6.59
N ASN A 68 -7.34 -0.44 5.80
CA ASN A 68 -5.97 -0.58 5.33
C ASN A 68 -5.62 0.51 4.31
N LEU A 69 -6.56 0.89 3.44
CA LEU A 69 -6.38 2.06 2.57
C LEU A 69 -6.09 3.33 3.38
N ILE A 70 -6.86 3.59 4.45
CA ILE A 70 -6.64 4.76 5.32
C ILE A 70 -5.25 4.71 5.96
N THR A 71 -4.82 3.54 6.46
CA THR A 71 -3.46 3.35 6.99
C THR A 71 -2.39 3.75 5.98
N VAL A 72 -2.50 3.26 4.73
CA VAL A 72 -1.53 3.56 3.68
C VAL A 72 -1.57 5.04 3.29
N MET A 73 -2.75 5.64 3.18
CA MET A 73 -2.91 7.08 2.91
C MET A 73 -2.31 7.95 4.02
N PHE A 74 -2.32 7.49 5.27
CA PHE A 74 -1.63 8.17 6.36
C PHE A 74 -0.10 8.08 6.20
N LEU A 75 0.41 6.90 5.84
CA LEU A 75 1.85 6.69 5.60
C LEU A 75 2.40 7.48 4.41
N LEU A 76 1.59 7.76 3.39
CA LEU A 76 1.94 8.70 2.31
C LEU A 76 2.28 10.10 2.84
N ARG A 77 1.83 10.47 4.05
CA ARG A 77 2.11 11.78 4.66
C ARG A 77 3.25 11.74 5.67
N ASP A 78 3.95 10.61 5.79
CA ASP A 78 5.09 10.50 6.71
C ASP A 78 6.23 11.46 6.27
N PRO A 79 6.94 12.10 7.21
CA PRO A 79 8.05 13.01 6.86
C PRO A 79 9.22 12.30 6.18
N SER A 80 9.33 10.97 6.27
CA SER A 80 10.41 10.22 5.63
C SER A 80 10.14 9.94 4.14
N PRO A 81 11.03 10.36 3.23
CA PRO A 81 10.93 10.02 1.81
C PRO A 81 10.94 8.51 1.53
N HIS A 82 11.64 7.73 2.35
CA HIS A 82 11.68 6.27 2.18
C HIS A 82 10.34 5.63 2.53
N ILE A 83 9.70 6.06 3.62
CA ILE A 83 8.41 5.52 4.05
C ILE A 83 7.31 5.90 3.04
N THR A 84 7.31 7.14 2.56
CA THR A 84 6.32 7.58 1.57
C THR A 84 6.45 6.84 0.24
N LEU A 85 7.67 6.49 -0.17
CA LEU A 85 7.89 5.65 -1.34
C LEU A 85 7.37 4.21 -1.15
N ASP A 86 7.71 3.56 -0.03
CA ASP A 86 7.22 2.21 0.26
C ASP A 86 5.68 2.20 0.38
N ALA A 87 5.10 3.24 0.99
CA ALA A 87 3.65 3.44 1.04
C ALA A 87 3.04 3.64 -0.35
N PHE A 88 3.70 4.37 -1.26
CA PHE A 88 3.25 4.50 -2.64
C PHE A 88 3.21 3.14 -3.36
N HIS A 89 4.20 2.28 -3.15
CA HIS A 89 4.21 0.94 -3.75
C HIS A 89 3.04 0.06 -3.28
N VAL A 90 2.56 0.24 -2.04
CA VAL A 90 1.34 -0.43 -1.56
C VAL A 90 0.09 0.28 -2.09
N PHE A 91 0.05 1.61 -2.07
CA PHE A 91 -1.09 2.41 -2.52
C PHE A 91 -1.44 2.15 -3.99
N LYS A 92 -0.45 2.04 -4.87
CA LYS A 92 -0.70 1.74 -6.30
C LYS A 92 -1.48 0.43 -6.50
N VAL A 93 -1.29 -0.57 -5.62
CA VAL A 93 -2.01 -1.85 -5.70
C VAL A 93 -3.48 -1.69 -5.32
N PHE A 94 -3.80 -0.81 -4.34
CA PHE A 94 -5.21 -0.45 -4.07
C PHE A 94 -5.88 0.17 -5.28
N VAL A 95 -5.20 1.11 -5.95
CA VAL A 95 -5.72 1.80 -7.14
C VAL A 95 -5.81 0.87 -8.36
N ALA A 96 -4.89 -0.09 -8.48
CA ALA A 96 -4.87 -1.07 -9.57
C ALA A 96 -5.84 -2.25 -9.39
N ASN A 97 -6.39 -2.48 -8.19
CA ASN A 97 -7.31 -3.60 -7.94
C ASN A 97 -8.52 -3.54 -8.90
N PRO A 98 -8.77 -4.53 -9.78
CA PRO A 98 -9.95 -4.49 -10.65
C PRO A 98 -11.26 -4.66 -9.86
N ASP A 99 -11.21 -5.38 -8.74
CA ASP A 99 -12.37 -5.76 -7.91
C ASP A 99 -12.44 -4.91 -6.63
N LYS A 100 -12.23 -3.59 -6.74
CA LYS A 100 -12.29 -2.69 -5.57
C LYS A 100 -13.68 -2.74 -4.93
N PRO A 101 -13.76 -2.98 -3.61
CA PRO A 101 -15.04 -2.85 -2.91
C PRO A 101 -15.59 -1.42 -2.95
N PRO A 102 -16.92 -1.22 -2.91
CA PRO A 102 -17.55 0.10 -2.97
C PRO A 102 -17.03 1.09 -1.92
N GLU A 103 -16.69 0.62 -0.71
CA GLU A 103 -16.13 1.45 0.36
C GLU A 103 -14.71 1.93 0.07
N VAL A 104 -13.92 1.17 -0.70
CA VAL A 104 -12.58 1.55 -1.15
C VAL A 104 -12.72 2.58 -2.28
N VAL A 105 -13.58 2.31 -3.28
CA VAL A 105 -13.89 3.25 -4.37
C VAL A 105 -14.35 4.59 -3.80
N LYS A 106 -15.27 4.57 -2.84
CA LYS A 106 -15.79 5.77 -2.20
C LYS A 106 -14.70 6.62 -1.56
N ILE A 107 -13.77 6.03 -0.80
CA ILE A 107 -12.67 6.79 -0.21
C ILE A 107 -11.79 7.44 -1.29
N LEU A 108 -11.47 6.70 -2.35
CA LEU A 108 -10.63 7.20 -3.43
C LEU A 108 -11.31 8.36 -4.16
N VAL A 109 -12.61 8.22 -4.48
CA VAL A 109 -13.40 9.28 -5.13
C VAL A 109 -13.56 10.50 -4.22
N ASP A 110 -13.93 10.32 -2.95
CA ASP A 110 -14.12 11.40 -1.98
C ASP A 110 -12.83 12.23 -1.76
N ASN A 111 -11.65 11.62 -1.96
CA ASN A 111 -10.35 12.27 -1.79
C ASN A 111 -9.60 12.52 -3.11
N LYS A 112 -10.25 12.29 -4.25
CA LYS A 112 -9.62 12.24 -5.58
C LYS A 112 -8.77 13.47 -5.91
N GLU A 113 -9.34 14.66 -5.80
CA GLU A 113 -8.65 15.92 -6.13
C GLU A 113 -7.38 16.11 -5.28
N LYS A 114 -7.46 15.81 -3.98
CA LYS A 114 -6.33 15.94 -3.05
C LYS A 114 -5.26 14.91 -3.33
N LEU A 115 -5.65 13.66 -3.64
CA LEU A 115 -4.74 12.58 -3.96
C LEU A 115 -3.97 12.86 -5.25
N VAL A 116 -4.66 13.27 -6.32
CA VAL A 116 -4.03 13.64 -7.59
C VAL A 116 -3.02 14.77 -7.39
N ARG A 117 -3.42 15.86 -6.71
CA ARG A 117 -2.52 16.99 -6.43
C ARG A 117 -1.29 16.57 -5.61
N TYR A 118 -1.48 15.70 -4.62
CA TYR A 118 -0.38 15.19 -3.80
C TYR A 118 0.58 14.32 -4.63
N LEU A 119 0.05 13.38 -5.41
CA LEU A 119 0.86 12.44 -6.20
C LEU A 119 1.65 13.16 -7.29
N ASP A 120 1.12 14.22 -7.88
CA ASP A 120 1.83 15.04 -8.87
C ASP A 120 3.14 15.61 -8.28
N GLY A 121 3.14 16.01 -7.01
CA GLY A 121 4.32 16.50 -6.28
C GLY A 121 5.20 15.41 -5.66
N LEU A 122 4.72 14.18 -5.55
CA LEU A 122 5.41 13.10 -4.86
C LEU A 122 6.69 12.69 -5.60
N HIS A 123 7.84 12.76 -4.91
CA HIS A 123 9.16 12.31 -5.37
C HIS A 123 9.55 12.80 -6.79
N ARG A 124 9.18 14.04 -7.17
CA ARG A 124 9.47 14.60 -8.51
C ARG A 124 10.94 14.51 -8.91
N ASP A 125 11.87 14.78 -7.99
CA ASP A 125 13.31 14.71 -8.28
C ASP A 125 13.76 13.31 -8.72
N ARG A 126 13.04 12.26 -8.26
CA ARG A 126 13.33 10.86 -8.60
C ARG A 126 12.94 10.51 -10.03
N GLU A 127 11.93 11.17 -10.59
CA GLU A 127 11.38 10.86 -11.92
C GLU A 127 12.39 11.07 -13.06
N VAL A 128 13.41 11.91 -12.85
CA VAL A 128 14.46 12.17 -13.84
C VAL A 128 15.33 10.94 -14.08
N GLY A 129 15.52 10.09 -13.06
CA GLY A 129 16.38 8.90 -13.12
C GLY A 129 15.66 7.57 -12.95
N ASP A 130 14.35 7.59 -12.70
CA ASP A 130 13.53 6.40 -12.41
C ASP A 130 12.26 6.45 -13.28
N GLU A 131 12.40 6.06 -14.55
CA GLU A 131 11.30 6.05 -15.52
C GLU A 131 10.16 5.14 -15.07
N GLN A 132 10.49 4.02 -14.42
CA GLN A 132 9.50 3.11 -13.88
C GLN A 132 8.62 3.81 -12.85
N PHE A 133 9.22 4.51 -11.88
CA PHE A 133 8.46 5.25 -10.88
C PHE A 133 7.57 6.33 -11.51
N ARG A 134 8.11 7.09 -12.48
CA ARG A 134 7.37 8.13 -13.23
C ARG A 134 6.12 7.53 -13.90
N ASP A 135 6.28 6.43 -14.62
CA ASP A 135 5.20 5.80 -15.39
C ASP A 135 4.15 5.16 -14.45
N GLU A 136 4.59 4.52 -13.36
CA GLU A 136 3.70 4.00 -12.32
C GLU A 136 2.88 5.13 -11.67
N LYS A 137 3.51 6.27 -11.37
CA LYS A 137 2.84 7.44 -10.78
C LYS A 137 1.80 8.02 -11.72
N ALA A 138 2.15 8.18 -12.99
CA ALA A 138 1.24 8.66 -14.02
C ALA A 138 0.02 7.74 -14.19
N LEU A 139 0.24 6.41 -14.20
CA LEU A 139 -0.84 5.43 -14.28
C LEU A 139 -1.78 5.50 -13.09
N VAL A 140 -1.25 5.62 -11.86
CA VAL A 140 -2.07 5.77 -10.65
C VAL A 140 -2.93 7.03 -10.71
N ILE A 141 -2.36 8.16 -11.13
CA ILE A 141 -3.08 9.42 -11.29
C ILE A 141 -4.21 9.28 -12.32
N ALA A 142 -3.90 8.78 -13.52
CA ALA A 142 -4.90 8.60 -14.57
C ALA A 142 -6.03 7.64 -14.14
N THR A 143 -5.68 6.57 -13.42
CA THR A 143 -6.67 5.63 -12.89
C THR A 143 -7.57 6.32 -11.86
N LEU A 144 -7.02 7.11 -10.94
CA LEU A 144 -7.80 7.86 -9.96
C LEU A 144 -8.75 8.84 -10.64
N GLU A 145 -8.29 9.59 -11.64
CA GLU A 145 -9.09 10.57 -12.38
C GLU A 145 -10.33 9.92 -13.01
N GLY A 146 -10.16 8.72 -13.59
CA GLY A 146 -11.23 7.92 -14.18
C GLY A 146 -12.15 7.19 -13.20
N LEU A 147 -11.91 7.26 -11.88
CA LEU A 147 -12.83 6.67 -10.91
C LEU A 147 -14.11 7.51 -10.75
N GLU A 148 -15.23 6.80 -10.77
CA GLU A 148 -16.57 7.29 -10.51
C GLU A 148 -17.25 6.40 -9.45
N LEU A 149 -18.31 6.90 -8.80
CA LEU A 149 -19.10 6.17 -7.80
C LEU A 149 -20.14 5.26 -8.43
#